data_AF-A0A7V9CIB7-F1
#
_entry.id   AF-A0A7V9CIB7-F1
#
_cell.length_a   1.000
_cell.length_b   1.000
_cell.length_c   1.000
_cell.angle_alpha   90.00
_cell.angle_beta   90.00
_cell.angle_gamma   90.00
#
_symmetry.space_group_name_H-M   'P 1'
#
loop_
_entity.id
_entity.type
_entity.pdbx_description
1 polymer ?
#
loop_
_entity_poly.entity_id
_entity_poly.type
_entity_poly.pdbx_seq_one_letter_code
_entity_poly.pdbx_strand_id
1 'polypeptide(L)'
;DLGNRVRLAGGRCLYVPEAVVHHAGSATLGIEAAGPVRLGQRNLEWAWWANTPWALVVLMAPLHLLYNVMAAAWFWRRGRLAAFAQGKREALEGWRHAVQKRRHAQALRCVSSGTLLAAMSLPPLVGKWREKRFLIGRSRT
;
A
#
# COMPACT_ATOMS: atom_id res chain seq x y z
N ASP A 1 -5.89 -2.91 -0.02
CA ASP A 1 -7.23 -2.37 0.32
C ASP A 1 -8.14 -3.48 0.86
N LEU A 2 -8.56 -4.44 0.03
CA LEU A 2 -9.47 -5.53 0.42
C LEU A 2 -9.08 -6.24 1.73
N GLY A 3 -7.82 -6.66 1.87
CA GLY A 3 -7.36 -7.33 3.09
C GLY A 3 -7.54 -6.50 4.36
N ASN A 4 -7.38 -5.18 4.29
CA ASN A 4 -7.65 -4.30 5.44
C ASN A 4 -9.14 -4.25 5.77
N ARG A 5 -10.02 -4.23 4.75
CA ARG A 5 -11.47 -4.27 4.95
C ARG A 5 -11.93 -5.58 5.57
N VAL A 6 -11.40 -6.71 5.11
CA VAL A 6 -11.64 -8.03 5.70
C VAL A 6 -11.23 -8.02 7.18
N ARG A 7 -10.04 -7.48 7.49
CA ARG A 7 -9.56 -7.35 8.88
C ARG A 7 -10.44 -6.41 9.73
N LEU A 8 -10.89 -5.29 9.17
CA LEU A 8 -11.83 -4.37 9.84
C LEU A 8 -13.14 -5.06 10.22
N ALA A 9 -13.65 -5.94 9.35
CA ALA A 9 -14.84 -6.75 9.59
C ALA A 9 -14.60 -7.98 10.50
N GLY A 10 -13.41 -8.12 11.10
CA GLY A 10 -13.07 -9.25 11.98
C GLY A 10 -12.57 -10.51 11.26
N GLY A 11 -12.51 -10.49 9.93
CA GLY A 11 -11.98 -11.60 9.13
C GLY A 11 -10.45 -11.70 9.17
N ARG A 12 -9.92 -12.79 8.59
CA ARG A 12 -8.48 -13.00 8.45
C ARG A 12 -8.12 -13.30 6.99
N CYS A 13 -7.05 -12.67 6.50
CA CYS A 13 -6.38 -13.09 5.27
C CYS A 13 -5.21 -13.99 5.65
N LEU A 14 -5.20 -15.22 5.15
CA LEU A 14 -4.19 -16.24 5.42
C LEU A 14 -3.41 -16.52 4.15
N TYR A 15 -2.08 -16.58 4.28
CA TYR A 15 -1.19 -17.07 3.23
C TYR A 15 -1.05 -18.58 3.40
N VAL A 16 -1.29 -19.34 2.32
CA VAL A 16 -1.22 -20.79 2.29
C VAL A 16 -0.07 -21.18 1.35
N PRO A 17 1.14 -21.46 1.87
CA PRO A 17 2.32 -21.68 1.04
C PRO A 17 2.21 -22.92 0.13
N GLU A 18 1.36 -23.88 0.49
CA GLU A 18 1.10 -25.10 -0.27
C GLU A 18 0.21 -24.85 -1.52
N ALA A 19 -0.56 -23.76 -1.53
CA ALA A 19 -1.43 -23.40 -2.64
C ALA A 19 -0.68 -22.54 -3.67
N VAL A 20 -0.15 -23.17 -4.72
CA VAL A 20 0.68 -22.51 -5.74
C VAL A 20 -0.11 -22.18 -7.00
N VAL A 21 -0.07 -20.90 -7.41
CA VAL A 21 -0.62 -20.42 -8.68
C VAL A 21 0.45 -19.62 -9.43
N HIS A 22 0.72 -20.01 -10.67
CA HIS A 22 1.68 -19.31 -11.53
C HIS A 22 1.04 -18.06 -12.18
N HIS A 23 1.73 -16.93 -12.13
CA HIS A 23 1.30 -15.70 -12.80
C HIS A 23 2.49 -14.97 -13.41
N ALA A 24 2.25 -14.28 -14.53
CA ALA A 24 3.25 -13.42 -15.15
C ALA A 24 3.25 -12.05 -14.45
N GLY A 25 4.24 -11.81 -13.58
CA GLY A 25 4.38 -10.56 -12.85
C GLY A 25 4.65 -9.38 -13.80
N SER A 26 3.91 -8.28 -13.65
CA SER A 26 4.12 -7.02 -14.38
C SER A 26 4.06 -7.12 -15.92
N ALA A 27 3.48 -8.19 -16.47
CA ALA A 27 3.46 -8.45 -17.92
C ALA A 27 2.78 -7.35 -18.74
N THR A 28 1.74 -6.72 -18.21
CA THR A 28 0.92 -5.75 -18.96
C THR A 28 1.38 -4.30 -18.79
N LEU A 29 1.80 -3.93 -17.57
CA LEU A 29 2.03 -2.54 -17.19
C LEU A 29 3.51 -2.17 -17.05
N GLY A 30 4.40 -3.15 -17.16
CA GLY A 30 5.84 -2.97 -16.97
C GLY A 30 6.22 -2.73 -15.51
N ILE A 31 7.49 -2.98 -15.20
CA ILE A 31 8.06 -2.74 -13.88
C ILE A 31 8.40 -1.26 -13.76
N GLU A 32 7.85 -0.58 -12.75
CA GLU A 32 8.14 0.83 -12.45
C GLU A 32 7.92 1.81 -13.61
N ALA A 33 6.97 1.51 -14.51
CA ALA A 33 6.48 2.46 -15.48
C ALA A 33 5.76 3.64 -14.80
N ALA A 34 5.74 4.80 -15.46
CA ALA A 34 5.18 6.04 -14.90
C ALA A 34 3.69 5.90 -14.50
N GLY A 35 2.88 5.24 -15.35
CA GLY A 35 1.47 4.99 -15.08
C GLY A 35 1.22 4.21 -13.78
N PRO A 36 1.81 3.02 -13.62
CA PRO A 36 1.75 2.24 -12.38
C PRO A 36 2.26 2.97 -11.15
N VAL A 37 3.36 3.73 -11.26
CA VAL A 37 3.87 4.55 -10.15
C VAL A 37 2.82 5.58 -9.71
N ARG A 38 2.28 6.35 -10.65
CA ARG A 38 1.23 7.35 -10.40
C ARG A 38 0.01 6.75 -9.72
N LEU A 39 -0.57 5.71 -10.32
CA LEU A 39 -1.76 5.04 -9.79
C LEU A 39 -1.50 4.39 -8.43
N GLY A 40 -0.31 3.81 -8.24
CA GLY A 40 0.12 3.22 -6.98
C GLY A 40 0.20 4.26 -5.86
N GLN A 41 0.84 5.40 -6.11
CA GLN A 41 0.96 6.48 -5.11
C GLN A 41 -0.39 7.10 -4.76
N ARG A 42 -1.28 7.25 -5.75
CA ARG A 42 -2.64 7.74 -5.53
C ARG A 42 -3.46 6.76 -4.69
N ASN A 43 -3.49 5.49 -5.08
CA ASN A 43 -4.30 4.47 -4.43
C ASN A 43 -3.79 4.17 -3.01
N LEU A 44 -2.50 4.33 -2.73
CA LEU A 44 -1.93 4.18 -1.40
C LEU A 44 -2.54 5.18 -0.41
N GLU A 45 -2.60 6.45 -0.77
CA GLU A 45 -3.20 7.49 0.08
C GLU A 45 -4.67 7.19 0.34
N TRP A 46 -5.44 6.88 -0.69
CA TRP A 46 -6.85 6.52 -0.53
C TRP A 46 -7.05 5.29 0.35
N ALA A 47 -6.20 4.27 0.23
CA ALA A 47 -6.29 3.07 1.05
C ALA A 47 -5.91 3.34 2.51
N TRP A 48 -4.89 4.17 2.77
CA TRP A 48 -4.51 4.57 4.12
C TRP A 48 -5.66 5.34 4.79
N TRP A 49 -6.19 6.34 4.10
CA TRP A 49 -7.29 7.16 4.63
C TRP A 49 -8.62 6.44 4.75
N ALA A 50 -8.96 5.52 3.84
CA ALA A 50 -10.21 4.78 3.93
C ALA A 50 -10.20 3.75 5.07
N ASN A 51 -9.10 3.02 5.23
CA ASN A 51 -9.08 1.82 6.08
C ASN A 51 -8.49 2.06 7.48
N THR A 52 -7.81 3.18 7.74
CA THR A 52 -7.11 3.41 9.01
C THR A 52 -8.00 4.15 10.01
N PRO A 53 -8.38 3.57 11.16
CA PRO A 53 -9.14 4.27 12.20
C PRO A 53 -8.42 5.53 12.69
N TRP A 54 -9.16 6.56 13.12
CA TRP A 54 -8.57 7.87 13.45
C TRP A 54 -7.43 7.81 14.49
N ALA A 55 -7.58 7.01 15.53
CA ALA A 55 -6.51 6.80 16.52
C ALA A 55 -5.20 6.31 15.87
N LEU A 56 -5.30 5.40 14.89
CA LEU A 56 -4.13 4.88 14.16
C LEU A 56 -3.61 5.86 13.10
N VAL A 57 -4.48 6.69 12.52
CA VAL A 57 -4.05 7.78 11.63
C VAL A 57 -3.11 8.73 12.36
N VAL A 58 -3.50 9.18 13.56
CA VAL A 58 -2.67 10.08 14.38
C VAL A 58 -1.38 9.38 14.80
N LEU A 59 -1.49 8.16 15.34
CA LEU A 59 -0.33 7.40 15.81
C LEU A 59 0.69 7.11 14.68
N MET A 60 0.21 6.79 13.47
CA MET A 60 1.06 6.40 12.34
C MET A 60 1.39 7.57 11.40
N ALA A 61 0.87 8.78 11.64
CA ALA A 61 1.14 9.95 10.79
C ALA A 61 2.64 10.24 10.61
N PRO A 62 3.49 10.18 11.65
CA PRO A 62 4.93 10.39 11.47
C PRO A 62 5.56 9.34 10.54
N LEU A 63 5.15 8.07 10.66
CA LEU A 63 5.64 6.99 9.80
C LEU A 63 5.14 7.14 8.36
N HIS A 64 3.91 7.59 8.16
CA HIS A 64 3.36 7.89 6.84
C HIS A 64 4.09 9.05 6.16
N LEU A 65 4.42 10.10 6.92
CA LEU A 65 5.22 11.21 6.42
C LEU A 65 6.63 10.74 6.04
N LEU A 66 7.28 9.95 6.90
CA LEU A 66 8.59 9.36 6.61
C LEU A 66 8.55 8.51 5.34
N TYR A 67 7.54 7.66 5.18
CA TYR A 67 7.33 6.88 3.96
C TYR A 67 7.25 7.78 2.72
N ASN A 68 6.51 8.88 2.79
CA ASN A 68 6.35 9.81 1.67
C ASN A 68 7.67 10.49 1.28
N VAL A 69 8.47 10.91 2.25
CA VAL A 69 9.80 11.50 2.01
C VAL A 69 10.73 10.46 1.38
N MET A 70 10.81 9.26 1.95
CA MET A 70 11.64 8.18 1.41
C MET A 70 11.20 7.75 0.01
N ALA A 71 9.90 7.66 -0.24
CA ALA A 71 9.34 7.32 -1.54
C ALA A 71 9.64 8.41 -2.57
N ALA A 72 9.52 9.69 -2.21
CA ALA A 72 9.88 10.80 -3.10
C ALA A 72 11.36 10.73 -3.50
N ALA A 73 12.27 10.53 -2.54
CA ALA A 73 13.70 10.35 -2.81
C ALA A 73 13.98 9.12 -3.69
N TRP A 74 13.29 8.00 -3.43
CA TRP A 74 13.40 6.78 -4.23
C TRP A 74 12.98 6.99 -5.70
N PHE A 75 11.82 7.61 -5.93
CA PHE A 75 11.33 7.86 -7.28
C PHE A 75 12.08 8.99 -7.99
N TRP A 76 12.65 9.94 -7.25
CA TRP A 76 13.57 10.93 -7.80
C TRP A 76 14.81 10.27 -8.38
N ARG A 77 15.49 9.40 -7.62
CA ARG A 77 16.66 8.65 -8.09
C ARG A 77 16.40 7.76 -9.31
N ARG A 78 15.14 7.41 -9.58
CA ARG A 78 14.72 6.58 -10.72
C ARG A 78 14.10 7.36 -11.88
N GLY A 79 14.12 8.70 -11.86
CA GLY A 79 13.53 9.52 -12.91
C GLY A 79 11.99 9.45 -12.98
N ARG A 80 11.33 9.10 -11.87
CA ARG A 80 9.87 8.93 -11.76
C ARG A 80 9.21 9.92 -10.80
N LEU A 81 9.92 10.98 -10.38
CA LEU A 81 9.38 11.97 -9.44
C LEU A 81 8.10 12.64 -9.95
N ALA A 82 8.03 12.96 -11.25
CA ALA A 82 6.84 13.55 -11.85
C ALA A 82 5.60 12.64 -11.70
N ALA A 83 5.76 11.34 -11.97
CA ALA A 83 4.69 10.36 -11.79
C ALA A 83 4.26 10.21 -10.33
N PHE A 84 5.23 10.20 -9.40
CA PHE A 84 4.96 10.21 -7.96
C PHE A 84 4.14 11.45 -7.56
N ALA A 85 4.61 12.65 -7.95
CA ALA A 85 3.98 13.92 -7.61
C ALA A 85 2.56 14.03 -8.21
N GLN A 86 2.38 13.59 -9.46
CA GLN A 86 1.07 13.52 -10.10
C GLN A 86 0.13 12.58 -9.33
N GLY A 87 0.62 11.43 -8.87
CA GLY A 87 -0.19 10.51 -8.05
C GLY A 87 -0.60 11.13 -6.71
N LYS A 88 0.27 11.91 -6.07
CA LYS A 88 -0.06 12.65 -4.84
C LYS A 88 -1.08 13.76 -5.10
N ARG A 89 -0.94 14.49 -6.20
CA ARG A 89 -1.91 15.51 -6.61
C ARG A 89 -3.29 14.91 -6.85
N GLU A 90 -3.37 13.84 -7.65
CA GLU A 90 -4.64 13.12 -7.91
C GLU A 90 -5.24 12.54 -6.62
N ALA A 91 -4.40 12.16 -5.63
CA ALA A 91 -4.89 11.69 -4.35
C ALA A 91 -5.64 12.79 -3.59
N LEU A 92 -5.08 14.00 -3.59
CA LEU A 92 -5.65 15.19 -2.95
C LEU A 92 -6.91 15.66 -3.69
N GLU A 93 -6.86 15.76 -5.02
CA GLU A 93 -8.02 16.12 -5.85
C GLU A 93 -9.17 15.11 -5.67
N GLY A 94 -8.84 13.83 -5.60
CA GLY A 94 -9.78 12.74 -5.37
C GLY A 94 -10.14 12.49 -3.90
N TRP A 95 -9.83 13.39 -2.97
CA TRP A 95 -10.03 13.20 -1.53
C TRP A 95 -11.43 12.74 -1.15
N ARG A 96 -12.47 13.28 -1.82
CA ARG A 96 -13.87 12.90 -1.61
C ARG A 96 -14.09 11.39 -1.77
N HIS A 97 -13.40 10.75 -2.70
CA HIS A 97 -13.46 9.30 -2.91
C HIS A 97 -12.94 8.52 -1.71
N ALA A 98 -11.84 8.97 -1.12
CA ALA A 98 -11.27 8.36 0.08
C ALA A 98 -12.23 8.50 1.28
N VAL A 99 -12.86 9.67 1.45
CA VAL A 99 -13.83 9.91 2.52
C VAL A 99 -15.08 9.05 2.37
N GLN A 100 -15.63 8.92 1.16
CA GLN A 100 -16.78 8.03 0.90
C GLN A 100 -16.43 6.58 1.22
N LYS A 101 -15.27 6.11 0.74
CA LYS A 101 -14.75 4.77 1.05
C LYS A 101 -14.52 4.55 2.54
N ARG A 102 -14.07 5.58 3.27
CA ARG A 102 -13.89 5.55 4.72
C ARG A 102 -15.21 5.31 5.43
N ARG A 103 -16.28 6.04 5.08
CA ARG A 103 -17.60 5.87 5.71
C ARG A 103 -18.05 4.42 5.64
N HIS A 104 -17.98 3.83 4.44
CA HIS A 104 -18.34 2.42 4.25
C HIS A 104 -17.41 1.46 5.01
N ALA A 105 -16.08 1.65 4.94
CA ALA A 105 -15.11 0.79 5.61
C ALA A 105 -15.24 0.84 7.14
N GLN A 106 -15.47 2.01 7.72
CA GLN A 106 -15.59 2.19 9.16
C GLN A 106 -16.98 1.79 9.69
N ALA A 107 -18.04 1.85 8.86
CA ALA A 107 -19.36 1.33 9.23
C ALA A 107 -19.36 -0.19 9.42
N LEU A 108 -18.51 -0.91 8.68
CA LEU A 108 -18.36 -2.37 8.78
C LEU A 108 -17.32 -2.81 9.83
N ARG A 109 -16.74 -1.86 10.58
CA ARG A 109 -15.66 -2.17 11.52
C ARG A 109 -16.22 -2.79 12.80
N CYS A 110 -15.77 -4.01 13.10
CA CYS A 110 -16.09 -4.72 14.34
C CYS A 110 -14.88 -4.92 15.26
N VAL A 111 -13.66 -4.63 14.79
CA VAL A 111 -12.42 -4.80 15.56
C VAL A 111 -11.91 -3.51 16.17
N SER A 112 -11.23 -3.61 17.32
CA SER A 112 -10.60 -2.47 17.98
C SER A 112 -9.38 -1.94 17.21
N SER A 113 -8.96 -0.70 17.50
CA SER A 113 -7.74 -0.14 16.93
C SER A 113 -6.48 -0.87 17.42
N GLY A 114 -6.47 -1.36 18.66
CA GLY A 114 -5.37 -2.17 19.20
C GLY A 114 -5.24 -3.51 18.49
N THR A 115 -6.35 -4.19 18.23
CA THR A 115 -6.38 -5.46 17.48
C THR A 115 -5.86 -5.27 16.06
N LEU A 116 -6.22 -4.17 15.39
CA LEU A 116 -5.68 -3.85 14.07
C LEU A 116 -4.18 -3.55 14.12
N LEU A 117 -3.73 -2.78 15.10
CA LEU A 117 -2.31 -2.46 15.26
C LEU A 117 -1.48 -3.71 15.49
N ALA A 118 -1.95 -4.65 16.32
CA ALA A 118 -1.29 -5.92 16.55
C ALA A 118 -1.23 -6.80 15.28
N ALA A 119 -2.22 -6.67 14.38
CA ALA A 119 -2.21 -7.36 13.08
C ALA A 119 -1.32 -6.66 12.03
N MET A 120 -1.01 -5.38 12.22
CA MET A 120 -0.07 -4.64 11.38
C MET A 120 1.35 -5.05 11.77
N SER A 121 1.97 -5.89 10.94
CA SER A 121 3.38 -6.21 11.11
C SER A 121 4.22 -4.97 10.78
N LEU A 122 5.03 -4.51 11.73
CA LEU A 122 6.18 -3.70 11.39
C LEU A 122 7.12 -4.60 10.59
N PRO A 123 7.42 -4.31 9.31
CA PRO A 123 8.39 -5.12 8.60
C PRO A 123 9.68 -5.08 9.41
N PRO A 124 10.33 -6.23 9.71
CA PRO A 124 11.68 -6.18 10.26
C PRO A 124 12.50 -5.32 9.32
N LEU A 125 13.28 -4.37 9.88
CA LEU A 125 14.02 -3.34 9.14
C LEU A 125 14.90 -3.90 8.00
N VAL A 126 15.13 -5.21 7.99
CA VAL A 126 16.02 -5.96 7.09
C VAL A 126 15.27 -6.81 6.03
N GLY A 127 13.95 -7.02 6.14
CA GLY A 127 13.24 -8.08 5.40
C GLY A 127 12.88 -7.80 3.93
N LYS A 128 12.70 -6.53 3.54
CA LYS A 128 12.21 -6.16 2.18
C LYS A 128 13.22 -6.39 1.04
N TRP A 129 14.47 -6.70 1.36
CA TRP A 129 15.53 -6.94 0.36
C TRP A 129 15.50 -8.35 -0.24
N ARG A 130 14.89 -9.35 0.42
CA ARG A 130 14.86 -10.75 -0.08
C ARG A 130 13.81 -10.99 -1.17
N GLU A 131 12.67 -10.30 -1.11
CA GLU A 131 11.54 -10.51 -2.02
C GLU A 131 11.84 -10.07 -3.47
N LYS A 132 12.62 -8.99 -3.64
CA LYS A 132 13.02 -8.48 -4.97
C LYS A 132 14.09 -9.33 -5.67
N ARG A 133 14.83 -10.18 -4.96
CA ARG A 133 15.86 -11.07 -5.57
C ARG A 133 15.25 -12.14 -6.48
N PHE A 134 14.00 -12.54 -6.24
CA PHE A 134 13.29 -13.50 -7.09
C PHE A 134 12.94 -12.94 -8.49
N LEU A 135 12.75 -11.62 -8.61
CA LEU A 135 12.40 -11.00 -9.89
C LEU A 135 13.62 -10.69 -10.77
N ILE A 136 14.79 -10.50 -10.18
CA ILE A 136 16.02 -10.13 -10.91
C ILE A 136 16.77 -11.38 -11.42
N GLY A 137 16.60 -12.54 -10.78
CA GLY A 137 17.33 -13.77 -11.12
C GLY A 137 16.87 -14.51 -12.39
N ARG A 138 15.80 -14.07 -13.05
CA ARG A 138 15.25 -14.74 -14.26
C ARG A 138 15.32 -13.92 -15.55
N SER A 139 15.90 -12.72 -15.56
CA SER A 139 16.04 -11.92 -16.80
C SER A 139 17.33 -12.22 -17.59
N ARG A 140 17.87 -13.44 -17.46
CA ARG A 140 19.01 -13.94 -18.25
C ARG A 140 18.69 -15.33 -18.77
N THR A 141 17.89 -15.39 -19.82
CA THR A 141 17.83 -16.49 -20.80
C THR A 141 17.46 -15.87 -22.13
#